data_AF-A0A845EXP4-F1
#
_entry.id   AF-A0A845EXP4-F1
#
_cell.length_a   1.000
_cell.length_b   1.000
_cell.length_c   1.000
_cell.angle_alpha   90.00
_cell.angle_beta   90.00
_cell.angle_gamma   90.00
#
_symmetry.space_group_name_H-M   'P 1'
#
loop_
_entity.id
_entity.type
_entity.pdbx_description
1 polymer ?
#
loop_
_entity_poly.entity_id
_entity_poly.type
_entity_poly.pdbx_seq_one_letter_code
_entity_poly.pdbx_strand_id
1 'polypeptide(L)'
;MYTDYHNHLEKGTLTLDYLSQFVEEAKRKNVSHFGISEHAYHFYETQNILSNPWVNERRWYNMEDYVHLFQQAEEKGMDVKMSIEMDYTPGKHQEMKEFISGYQFDYVIGSIHWVEDFGIDLAEYRHLWDERDINTVYRKYFDQVVTLAESNLFDIVGHLDLVKIFKYKPESRDFLLEQYDRATNALSQSKTCVEISTAGLRKPVGELYPDPELLKMCYEKDIPIVLSSDAHVPTDVGADYDQAVALAKSVGYSKLMTFEKGERKPINL
;
A
#
# COMPACT_ATOMS: atom_id res chain seq x y z
N MET A 1 10.77 -14.06 10.71
CA MET A 1 9.36 -14.24 10.31
C MET A 1 8.91 -12.89 9.83
N TYR A 2 8.42 -12.80 8.60
CA TYR A 2 8.10 -11.51 7.96
C TYR A 2 6.59 -11.34 7.76
N THR A 3 6.19 -10.09 7.54
CA THR A 3 4.87 -9.72 7.03
C THR A 3 4.94 -9.58 5.52
N ASP A 4 3.84 -9.83 4.82
CA ASP A 4 3.62 -9.37 3.45
C ASP A 4 2.12 -9.09 3.30
N TYR A 5 1.76 -7.81 3.42
CA TYR A 5 0.37 -7.37 3.45
C TYR A 5 -0.10 -6.71 2.15
N HIS A 6 0.79 -6.56 1.17
CA HIS A 6 0.47 -5.89 -0.08
C HIS A 6 0.63 -6.87 -1.22
N ASN A 7 -0.46 -7.52 -1.64
CA ASN A 7 -0.44 -8.56 -2.67
C ASN A 7 -1.77 -8.55 -3.44
N HIS A 8 -1.71 -8.81 -4.74
CA HIS A 8 -2.81 -8.65 -5.68
C HIS A 8 -3.00 -9.89 -6.55
N LEU A 9 -4.26 -10.29 -6.77
CA LEU A 9 -4.63 -11.40 -7.63
C LEU A 9 -5.04 -10.95 -9.04
N GLU A 10 -5.16 -9.64 -9.30
CA GLU A 10 -5.69 -9.05 -10.55
C GLU A 10 -5.06 -9.59 -11.86
N LYS A 11 -3.81 -10.06 -11.84
CA LYS A 11 -3.16 -10.66 -13.04
C LYS A 11 -3.56 -12.10 -13.34
N GLY A 12 -4.27 -12.75 -12.43
CA GLY A 12 -4.80 -14.09 -12.60
C GLY A 12 -6.32 -14.11 -12.49
N THR A 13 -6.84 -14.97 -11.62
CA THR A 13 -8.28 -15.08 -11.35
C THR A 13 -8.51 -15.15 -9.84
N LEU A 14 -9.67 -14.68 -9.39
CA LEU A 14 -10.14 -14.84 -8.01
C LEU A 14 -10.52 -16.31 -7.76
N THR A 15 -9.52 -17.19 -7.70
CA THR A 15 -9.68 -18.63 -7.50
C THR A 15 -8.75 -19.14 -6.42
N LEU A 16 -9.18 -20.21 -5.75
CA LEU A 16 -8.40 -20.85 -4.69
C LEU A 16 -7.05 -21.38 -5.21
N ASP A 17 -7.01 -21.90 -6.44
CA ASP A 17 -5.79 -22.42 -7.05
C ASP A 17 -4.74 -21.33 -7.27
N TYR A 18 -5.16 -20.12 -7.67
CA TYR A 18 -4.23 -19.00 -7.86
C TYR A 18 -3.80 -18.42 -6.52
N LEU A 19 -4.73 -18.21 -5.59
CA LEU A 19 -4.42 -17.78 -4.21
C LEU A 19 -3.43 -18.73 -3.52
N SER A 20 -3.59 -20.04 -3.72
CA SER A 20 -2.69 -21.05 -3.13
C SER A 20 -1.24 -20.86 -3.56
N GLN A 21 -0.98 -20.42 -4.80
CA GLN A 21 0.39 -20.18 -5.28
C GLN A 21 1.06 -19.04 -4.50
N PHE A 22 0.33 -17.97 -4.18
CA PHE A 22 0.85 -16.87 -3.35
C PHE A 22 1.13 -17.34 -1.93
N VAL A 23 0.20 -18.07 -1.32
CA VAL A 23 0.36 -18.60 0.05
C VAL A 23 1.54 -19.58 0.14
N GLU A 24 1.75 -20.40 -0.89
CA GLU A 24 2.90 -21.29 -0.98
C GLU A 24 4.22 -20.53 -1.10
N GLU A 25 4.28 -19.47 -1.93
CA GLU A 25 5.48 -18.65 -2.04
C GLU A 25 5.77 -17.89 -0.73
N ALA A 26 4.73 -17.36 -0.06
CA ALA A 26 4.88 -16.72 1.25
C ALA A 26 5.56 -17.65 2.26
N LYS A 27 5.13 -18.93 2.32
CA LYS A 27 5.76 -19.96 3.14
C LYS A 27 7.23 -20.19 2.76
N ARG A 28 7.54 -20.26 1.46
CA ARG A 28 8.92 -20.43 0.96
C ARG A 28 9.82 -19.24 1.32
N LYS A 29 9.25 -18.05 1.42
CA LYS A 29 9.94 -16.79 1.73
C LYS A 29 9.97 -16.45 3.23
N ASN A 30 9.51 -17.36 4.10
CA ASN A 30 9.44 -17.16 5.55
C ASN A 30 8.56 -15.96 5.96
N VAL A 31 7.55 -15.66 5.13
CA VAL A 31 6.46 -14.74 5.44
C VAL A 31 5.41 -15.54 6.21
N SER A 32 5.23 -15.21 7.50
CA SER A 32 4.28 -15.88 8.39
C SER A 32 3.00 -15.07 8.59
N HIS A 33 2.99 -13.80 8.17
CA HIS A 33 1.82 -12.94 8.21
C HIS A 33 1.54 -12.43 6.81
N PHE A 34 0.66 -13.14 6.10
CA PHE A 34 0.38 -12.91 4.69
C PHE A 34 -1.07 -12.44 4.49
N GLY A 35 -1.28 -11.55 3.52
CA GLY A 35 -2.61 -11.11 3.12
C GLY A 35 -2.66 -10.65 1.67
N ILE A 36 -3.85 -10.72 1.09
CA ILE A 36 -4.17 -10.14 -0.22
C ILE A 36 -4.93 -8.83 0.03
N SER A 37 -4.55 -7.79 -0.67
CA SER A 37 -5.07 -6.44 -0.57
C SER A 37 -5.37 -5.91 -1.97
N GLU A 38 -6.34 -6.54 -2.64
CA GLU A 38 -6.66 -6.22 -4.04
C GLU A 38 -6.97 -4.72 -4.22
N HIS A 39 -6.69 -4.15 -5.40
CA HIS A 39 -7.06 -2.75 -5.65
C HIS A 39 -8.58 -2.56 -5.55
N ALA A 40 -9.00 -1.65 -4.68
CA ALA A 40 -10.41 -1.34 -4.42
C ALA A 40 -11.14 -0.87 -5.69
N TYR A 41 -10.45 -0.18 -6.60
CA TYR A 41 -11.05 0.34 -7.82
C TYR A 41 -11.53 -0.75 -8.80
N HIS A 42 -11.14 -2.02 -8.63
CA HIS A 42 -11.67 -3.13 -9.44
C HIS A 42 -13.11 -3.52 -9.08
N PHE A 43 -13.60 -3.15 -7.90
CA PHE A 43 -14.87 -3.64 -7.35
C PHE A 43 -16.05 -2.75 -7.68
N TYR A 44 -17.17 -3.27 -8.18
CA TYR A 44 -18.33 -2.43 -8.53
C TYR A 44 -18.82 -1.56 -7.37
N GLU A 45 -18.68 -2.04 -6.15
CA GLU A 45 -19.09 -1.40 -4.90
C GLU A 45 -18.31 -0.13 -4.55
N THR A 46 -17.18 0.15 -5.21
CA THR A 46 -16.35 1.36 -4.96
C THR A 46 -16.56 2.47 -6.00
N GLN A 47 -17.55 2.34 -6.89
CA GLN A 47 -17.81 3.29 -7.98
C GLN A 47 -18.05 4.74 -7.49
N ASN A 48 -18.62 4.92 -6.30
CA ASN A 48 -18.90 6.25 -5.72
C ASN A 48 -17.69 6.88 -5.01
N ILE A 49 -16.60 6.12 -4.82
CA ILE A 49 -15.35 6.56 -4.20
C ILE A 49 -14.43 7.12 -5.29
N LEU A 50 -14.03 6.28 -6.25
CA LEU A 50 -13.13 6.66 -7.34
C LEU A 50 -13.74 6.29 -8.69
N SER A 51 -13.93 7.27 -9.57
CA SER A 51 -14.49 7.06 -10.89
C SER A 51 -13.87 8.01 -11.91
N ASN A 52 -13.22 7.42 -12.91
CA ASN A 52 -12.72 8.08 -14.10
C ASN A 52 -12.68 7.03 -15.24
N PRO A 53 -12.47 7.43 -16.51
CA PRO A 53 -12.48 6.47 -17.63
C PRO A 53 -11.52 5.28 -17.44
N TRP A 54 -10.29 5.53 -16.99
CA TRP A 54 -9.27 4.49 -16.78
C TRP A 54 -9.70 3.47 -15.73
N VAL A 55 -10.24 3.95 -14.61
CA VAL A 55 -10.73 3.13 -13.50
C VAL A 55 -11.98 2.34 -13.90
N ASN A 56 -12.92 2.98 -14.61
CA ASN A 56 -14.19 2.35 -14.96
C ASN A 56 -14.02 1.19 -15.94
N GLU A 57 -13.04 1.27 -16.86
CA GLU A 57 -12.66 0.15 -17.73
C GLU A 57 -12.09 -1.04 -16.95
N ARG A 58 -11.60 -0.79 -15.72
CA ARG A 58 -10.98 -1.77 -14.85
C ARG A 58 -11.89 -2.30 -13.76
N ARG A 59 -13.17 -1.93 -13.77
CA ARG A 59 -14.13 -2.34 -12.76
C ARG A 59 -14.84 -3.61 -13.20
N TRP A 60 -14.44 -4.75 -12.64
CA TRP A 60 -14.91 -6.07 -13.09
C TRP A 60 -15.11 -7.10 -11.98
N TYR A 61 -14.79 -6.79 -10.71
CA TYR A 61 -15.01 -7.68 -9.58
C TYR A 61 -16.25 -7.28 -8.77
N ASN A 62 -16.89 -8.27 -8.14
CA ASN A 62 -17.83 -8.05 -7.05
C ASN A 62 -17.15 -8.43 -5.74
N MET A 63 -17.46 -7.69 -4.67
CA MET A 63 -16.95 -8.03 -3.35
C MET A 63 -17.49 -9.37 -2.85
N GLU A 64 -18.68 -9.79 -3.30
CA GLU A 64 -19.25 -11.10 -2.98
C GLU A 64 -18.32 -12.25 -3.41
N ASP A 65 -17.78 -12.18 -4.65
CA ASP A 65 -16.87 -13.19 -5.18
C ASP A 65 -15.54 -13.22 -4.40
N TYR A 66 -15.03 -12.04 -4.04
CA TYR A 66 -13.81 -11.91 -3.23
C TYR A 66 -14.01 -12.47 -1.83
N VAL A 67 -15.08 -12.10 -1.13
CA VAL A 67 -15.42 -12.64 0.20
C VAL A 67 -15.59 -14.16 0.14
N HIS A 68 -16.24 -14.68 -0.90
CA HIS A 68 -16.42 -16.12 -1.06
C HIS A 68 -15.08 -16.87 -1.21
N LEU A 69 -14.10 -16.28 -1.93
CA LEU A 69 -12.77 -16.85 -2.05
C LEU A 69 -12.08 -17.02 -0.68
N PHE A 70 -12.15 -16.02 0.21
CA PHE A 70 -11.53 -16.13 1.55
C PHE A 70 -12.28 -17.07 2.48
N GLN A 71 -13.60 -17.18 2.35
CA GLN A 71 -14.36 -18.22 3.05
C GLN A 71 -13.90 -19.62 2.63
N GLN A 72 -13.73 -19.86 1.33
CA GLN A 72 -13.18 -21.13 0.82
C GLN A 72 -11.75 -21.39 1.33
N ALA A 73 -10.91 -20.35 1.38
CA ALA A 73 -9.55 -20.45 1.90
C ALA A 73 -9.54 -20.83 3.40
N GLU A 74 -10.41 -20.20 4.19
CA GLU A 74 -10.60 -20.51 5.63
C GLU A 74 -11.07 -21.96 5.83
N GLU A 75 -12.06 -22.43 5.07
CA GLU A 75 -12.54 -23.82 5.11
C GLU A 75 -11.44 -24.85 4.81
N LYS A 76 -10.43 -24.45 4.03
CA LYS A 76 -9.24 -25.26 3.71
C LYS A 76 -8.10 -25.11 4.71
N GLY A 77 -8.27 -24.26 5.73
CA GLY A 77 -7.24 -23.97 6.72
C GLY A 77 -6.05 -23.18 6.16
N MET A 78 -6.26 -22.39 5.11
CA MET A 78 -5.23 -21.49 4.59
C MET A 78 -5.12 -20.26 5.50
N ASP A 79 -3.91 -20.01 6.03
CA ASP A 79 -3.60 -18.78 6.78
C ASP A 79 -3.30 -17.65 5.80
N VAL A 80 -4.34 -16.92 5.42
CA VAL A 80 -4.27 -15.75 4.56
C VAL A 80 -5.33 -14.74 4.97
N LYS A 81 -4.93 -13.47 5.01
CA LYS A 81 -5.80 -12.36 5.40
C LYS A 81 -6.51 -11.75 4.21
N MET A 82 -7.77 -11.39 4.42
CA MET A 82 -8.59 -10.68 3.44
C MET A 82 -8.47 -9.17 3.70
N SER A 83 -8.04 -8.42 2.70
CA SER A 83 -7.87 -6.97 2.79
C SER A 83 -8.18 -6.30 1.45
N ILE A 84 -7.99 -4.99 1.40
CA ILE A 84 -8.10 -4.17 0.20
C ILE A 84 -7.02 -3.09 0.23
N GLU A 85 -6.47 -2.77 -0.94
CA GLU A 85 -5.76 -1.52 -1.15
C GLU A 85 -6.75 -0.48 -1.68
N MET A 86 -7.13 0.45 -0.79
CA MET A 86 -8.07 1.52 -1.09
C MET A 86 -7.33 2.75 -1.58
N ASP A 87 -7.67 3.22 -2.79
CA ASP A 87 -7.31 4.55 -3.24
C ASP A 87 -7.88 5.61 -2.32
N TYR A 88 -6.99 6.36 -1.68
CA TYR A 88 -7.39 7.53 -0.93
C TYR A 88 -7.88 8.60 -1.89
N THR A 89 -9.19 8.84 -1.87
CA THR A 89 -9.81 9.90 -2.68
C THR A 89 -10.21 11.07 -1.78
N PRO A 90 -9.53 12.23 -1.88
CA PRO A 90 -9.89 13.41 -1.11
C PRO A 90 -11.37 13.79 -1.26
N GLY A 91 -12.03 14.09 -0.14
CA GLY A 91 -13.45 14.42 -0.11
C GLY A 91 -14.41 13.24 -0.12
N LYS A 92 -13.93 11.99 -0.23
CA LYS A 92 -14.74 10.76 -0.25
C LYS A 92 -14.65 9.94 1.04
N HIS A 93 -14.34 10.61 2.15
CA HIS A 93 -14.10 9.99 3.45
C HIS A 93 -15.29 9.17 3.95
N GLN A 94 -16.52 9.68 3.74
CA GLN A 94 -17.72 8.99 4.20
C GLN A 94 -17.96 7.73 3.37
N GLU A 95 -17.84 7.81 2.04
CA GLU A 95 -17.99 6.67 1.14
C GLU A 95 -16.92 5.60 1.39
N MET A 96 -15.65 6.00 1.57
CA MET A 96 -14.57 5.08 1.94
C MET A 96 -14.85 4.40 3.28
N LYS A 97 -15.30 5.17 4.29
CA LYS A 97 -15.65 4.62 5.61
C LYS A 97 -16.79 3.62 5.53
N GLU A 98 -17.85 3.94 4.79
CA GLU A 98 -19.00 3.05 4.59
C GLU A 98 -18.56 1.73 3.95
N PHE A 99 -17.80 1.79 2.85
CA PHE A 99 -17.27 0.60 2.18
C PHE A 99 -16.37 -0.22 3.12
N ILE A 100 -15.38 0.41 3.76
CA ILE A 100 -14.45 -0.27 4.67
C ILE A 100 -15.21 -0.97 5.82
N SER A 101 -16.23 -0.32 6.39
CA SER A 101 -17.03 -0.89 7.48
C SER A 101 -18.02 -1.97 7.03
N GLY A 102 -18.27 -2.09 5.72
CA GLY A 102 -19.19 -3.06 5.15
C GLY A 102 -18.65 -4.49 5.09
N TYR A 103 -17.33 -4.68 5.26
CA TYR A 103 -16.66 -5.97 5.15
C TYR A 103 -15.75 -6.24 6.36
N GLN A 104 -15.49 -7.51 6.61
CA GLN A 104 -14.61 -7.96 7.70
C GLN A 104 -13.15 -8.02 7.21
N PHE A 105 -12.59 -6.89 6.79
CA PHE A 105 -11.18 -6.81 6.41
C PHE A 105 -10.27 -7.00 7.64
N ASP A 106 -9.19 -7.76 7.49
CA ASP A 106 -8.18 -7.96 8.53
C ASP A 106 -7.34 -6.70 8.79
N TYR A 107 -7.14 -5.91 7.73
CA TYR A 107 -6.49 -4.60 7.70
C TYR A 107 -6.94 -3.86 6.43
N VAL A 108 -6.67 -2.57 6.31
CA VAL A 108 -6.88 -1.80 5.08
C VAL A 108 -5.64 -0.99 4.74
N ILE A 109 -5.16 -1.10 3.50
CA ILE A 109 -4.12 -0.22 2.95
C ILE A 109 -4.79 1.02 2.35
N GLY A 110 -4.26 2.20 2.66
CA GLY A 110 -4.58 3.45 1.98
C GLY A 110 -3.43 3.85 1.06
N SER A 111 -3.73 4.08 -0.21
CA SER A 111 -2.72 4.38 -1.24
C SER A 111 -3.12 5.60 -2.07
N ILE A 112 -2.13 6.32 -2.59
CA ILE A 112 -2.36 7.52 -3.43
C ILE A 112 -1.83 7.25 -4.83
N HIS A 113 -2.73 6.89 -5.74
CA HIS A 113 -2.41 6.69 -7.17
C HIS A 113 -2.79 7.89 -8.04
N TRP A 114 -3.64 8.78 -7.51
CA TRP A 114 -4.17 9.93 -8.23
C TRP A 114 -3.84 11.24 -7.51
N VAL A 115 -3.27 12.19 -8.24
CA VAL A 115 -3.19 13.59 -7.83
C VAL A 115 -4.14 14.36 -8.72
N GLU A 116 -5.33 14.67 -8.20
CA GLU A 116 -6.45 15.19 -8.99
C GLU A 116 -6.84 14.18 -10.10
N ASP A 117 -6.71 14.55 -11.37
CA ASP A 117 -6.99 13.70 -12.53
C ASP A 117 -5.75 12.99 -13.09
N PHE A 118 -4.61 13.14 -12.42
CA PHE A 118 -3.33 12.62 -12.85
C PHE A 118 -2.99 11.29 -12.14
N GLY A 119 -3.07 10.19 -12.88
CA GLY A 119 -2.58 8.88 -12.42
C GLY A 119 -1.06 8.88 -12.40
N ILE A 120 -0.47 9.20 -11.24
CA ILE A 120 0.94 9.59 -11.11
C ILE A 120 1.91 8.44 -11.41
N ASP A 121 1.45 7.21 -11.25
CA ASP A 121 2.18 5.96 -11.39
C ASP A 121 1.79 5.14 -12.62
N LEU A 122 0.86 5.68 -13.43
CA LEU A 122 0.40 5.03 -14.66
C LEU A 122 1.34 5.34 -15.83
N ALA A 123 1.82 4.29 -16.49
CA ALA A 123 2.74 4.42 -17.63
C ALA A 123 2.15 5.26 -18.79
N GLU A 124 0.83 5.17 -18.99
CA GLU A 124 0.08 5.92 -20.00
C GLU A 124 0.12 7.44 -19.73
N TYR A 125 0.16 7.82 -18.45
CA TYR A 125 0.20 9.21 -17.99
C TYR A 125 1.64 9.70 -17.83
N ARG A 126 2.67 8.86 -18.05
CA ARG A 126 4.06 9.23 -17.77
C ARG A 126 4.51 10.50 -18.49
N HIS A 127 4.08 10.72 -19.73
CA HIS A 127 4.41 11.90 -20.52
C HIS A 127 3.95 13.23 -19.88
N LEU A 128 2.89 13.17 -19.07
CA LEU A 128 2.32 14.33 -18.38
C LEU A 128 3.21 14.88 -17.26
N TRP A 129 4.20 14.12 -16.81
CA TRP A 129 5.21 14.59 -15.85
C TRP A 129 6.08 15.70 -16.43
N ASP A 130 6.42 15.64 -17.72
CA ASP A 130 7.26 16.65 -18.39
C ASP A 130 6.54 18.00 -18.55
N GLU A 131 5.21 18.02 -18.41
CA GLU A 131 4.35 19.19 -18.54
C GLU A 131 3.99 19.82 -17.19
N ARG A 132 4.39 19.19 -16.07
CA ARG A 132 3.98 19.58 -14.71
C ARG A 132 5.13 20.15 -13.90
N ASP A 133 4.81 21.08 -13.02
CA ASP A 133 5.73 21.51 -11.98
C ASP A 133 5.88 20.40 -10.91
N ILE A 134 7.08 19.84 -10.80
CA ILE A 134 7.36 18.68 -9.93
C ILE A 134 7.08 19.01 -8.46
N ASN A 135 7.45 20.21 -7.99
CA ASN A 135 7.21 20.62 -6.62
C ASN A 135 5.72 20.71 -6.31
N THR A 136 4.91 21.18 -7.26
CA THR A 136 3.46 21.24 -7.12
C THR A 136 2.82 19.86 -7.03
N VAL A 137 3.26 18.90 -7.85
CA VAL A 137 2.77 17.51 -7.78
C VAL A 137 3.14 16.87 -6.44
N TYR A 138 4.39 17.01 -6.00
CA TYR A 138 4.87 16.49 -4.72
C TYR A 138 4.12 17.11 -3.53
N ARG A 139 3.90 18.44 -3.54
CA ARG A 139 3.12 19.10 -2.48
C ARG A 139 1.71 18.53 -2.40
N LYS A 140 1.00 18.43 -3.53
CA LYS A 140 -0.36 17.85 -3.57
C LYS A 140 -0.40 16.38 -3.15
N TYR A 141 0.61 15.60 -3.54
CA TYR A 141 0.73 14.21 -3.10
C TYR A 141 0.87 14.12 -1.58
N PHE A 142 1.78 14.89 -0.98
CA PHE A 142 1.95 14.87 0.47
C PHE A 142 0.81 15.56 1.25
N ASP A 143 0.08 16.50 0.65
CA ASP A 143 -1.19 17.01 1.19
C ASP A 143 -2.22 15.87 1.32
N GLN A 144 -2.25 14.95 0.34
CA GLN A 144 -3.09 13.76 0.42
C GLN A 144 -2.58 12.77 1.49
N VAL A 145 -1.27 12.56 1.62
CA VAL A 145 -0.72 11.72 2.70
C VAL A 145 -1.12 12.24 4.08
N VAL A 146 -1.05 13.55 4.30
CA VAL A 146 -1.47 14.19 5.55
C VAL A 146 -2.94 13.91 5.84
N THR A 147 -3.82 14.19 4.88
CA THR A 147 -5.27 14.01 5.09
C THR A 147 -5.68 12.53 5.16
N LEU A 148 -4.96 11.64 4.48
CA LEU A 148 -5.06 10.19 4.62
C LEU A 148 -4.78 9.78 6.07
N ALA A 149 -3.68 10.24 6.65
CA ALA A 149 -3.33 9.93 8.04
C ALA A 149 -4.38 10.49 9.02
N GLU A 150 -4.79 11.75 8.84
CA GLU A 150 -5.81 12.41 9.68
C GLU A 150 -7.17 11.70 9.63
N SER A 151 -7.52 11.09 8.49
CA SER A 151 -8.78 10.36 8.32
C SER A 151 -8.95 9.19 9.29
N ASN A 152 -7.83 8.60 9.76
CA ASN A 152 -7.81 7.37 10.55
C ASN A 152 -8.65 6.22 9.96
N LEU A 153 -8.81 6.17 8.63
CA LEU A 153 -9.51 5.08 7.95
C LEU A 153 -8.61 3.86 7.75
N PHE A 154 -7.32 4.08 7.53
CA PHE A 154 -6.38 3.05 7.06
C PHE A 154 -5.42 2.56 8.15
N ASP A 155 -5.10 1.27 8.10
CA ASP A 155 -4.18 0.62 9.03
C ASP A 155 -2.73 0.68 8.53
N ILE A 156 -2.55 0.72 7.21
CA ILE A 156 -1.25 0.81 6.53
C ILE A 156 -1.33 1.91 5.47
N VAL A 157 -0.30 2.74 5.33
CA VAL A 157 -0.11 3.60 4.16
C VAL A 157 0.78 2.88 3.15
N GLY A 158 0.25 2.66 1.95
CA GLY A 158 0.97 2.05 0.83
C GLY A 158 2.04 2.99 0.30
N HIS A 159 3.17 2.41 -0.16
CA HIS A 159 4.27 3.05 -0.92
C HIS A 159 4.36 4.57 -0.71
N LEU A 160 4.71 4.98 0.51
CA LEU A 160 4.50 6.33 1.06
C LEU A 160 5.03 7.50 0.22
N ASP A 161 6.01 7.28 -0.65
CA ASP A 161 6.55 8.26 -1.59
C ASP A 161 6.48 7.80 -3.05
N LEU A 162 5.42 7.04 -3.42
CA LEU A 162 5.16 6.52 -4.78
C LEU A 162 5.32 7.57 -5.87
N VAL A 163 5.08 8.84 -5.56
CA VAL A 163 5.30 10.00 -6.43
C VAL A 163 6.68 10.03 -7.12
N LYS A 164 7.69 9.33 -6.59
CA LYS A 164 9.01 9.18 -7.22
C LYS A 164 9.13 8.08 -8.28
N ILE A 165 8.09 7.28 -8.51
CA ILE A 165 8.10 6.03 -9.32
C ILE A 165 8.78 6.17 -10.68
N PHE A 166 8.60 7.31 -11.36
CA PHE A 166 9.17 7.58 -12.69
C PHE A 166 10.46 8.41 -12.68
N LYS A 167 11.10 8.57 -11.51
CA LYS A 167 12.33 9.35 -11.26
C LYS A 167 12.19 10.87 -11.37
N TYR A 168 10.98 11.39 -11.47
CA TYR A 168 10.73 12.81 -11.31
C TYR A 168 10.82 13.15 -9.82
N LYS A 169 11.86 13.88 -9.41
CA LYS A 169 12.11 14.30 -8.02
C LYS A 169 12.36 15.81 -7.98
N PRO A 170 11.89 16.53 -6.94
CA PRO A 170 12.29 17.89 -6.67
C PRO A 170 13.81 18.04 -6.60
N GLU A 171 14.34 19.12 -7.18
CA GLU A 171 15.78 19.43 -7.09
C GLU A 171 16.18 19.88 -5.68
N SER A 172 15.26 20.54 -4.96
CA SER A 172 15.50 21.06 -3.62
C SER A 172 15.27 19.96 -2.57
N ARG A 173 16.36 19.54 -1.91
CA ARG A 173 16.30 18.65 -0.75
C ARG A 173 15.49 19.26 0.40
N ASP A 174 15.63 20.56 0.64
CA ASP A 174 14.89 21.24 1.72
C ASP A 174 13.38 21.20 1.49
N PHE A 175 12.95 21.35 0.22
CA PHE A 175 11.55 21.20 -0.14
C PHE A 175 11.03 19.78 0.13
N LEU A 176 11.81 18.74 -0.21
CA LEU A 176 11.45 17.35 0.07
C LEU A 176 11.34 17.08 1.56
N LEU A 177 12.33 17.52 2.34
CA LEU A 177 12.32 17.37 3.79
C LEU A 177 11.13 18.06 4.45
N GLU A 178 10.71 19.22 3.95
CA GLU A 178 9.49 19.88 4.40
C GLU A 178 8.26 18.99 4.16
N GLN A 179 8.13 18.37 2.99
CA GLN A 179 6.98 17.48 2.71
C GLN A 179 7.02 16.21 3.56
N TYR A 180 8.21 15.64 3.76
CA TYR A 180 8.41 14.47 4.62
C TYR A 180 8.08 14.79 6.07
N ASP A 181 8.47 15.95 6.58
CA ASP A 181 8.17 16.36 7.95
C ASP A 181 6.66 16.49 8.17
N ARG A 182 5.96 17.15 7.24
CA ARG A 182 4.50 17.29 7.27
C ARG A 182 3.80 15.93 7.31
N ALA A 183 4.16 15.03 6.39
CA ALA A 183 3.57 13.70 6.29
C ALA A 183 3.82 12.86 7.54
N THR A 184 5.07 12.80 8.00
CA THR A 184 5.43 12.03 9.19
C THR A 184 4.86 12.62 10.49
N ASN A 185 4.67 13.94 10.57
CA ASN A 185 3.94 14.54 11.70
C ASN A 185 2.49 14.06 11.76
N ALA A 186 1.77 14.04 10.62
CA ALA A 186 0.40 13.55 10.56
C ALA A 186 0.31 12.05 10.86
N LEU A 187 1.19 11.23 10.28
CA LEU A 187 1.25 9.78 10.51
C LEU A 187 1.56 9.43 11.98
N SER A 188 2.41 10.21 12.66
CA SER A 188 2.70 10.00 14.09
C SER A 188 1.49 10.18 15.01
N GLN A 189 0.44 10.86 14.51
CA GLN A 189 -0.80 11.13 15.22
C GLN A 189 -1.95 10.21 14.78
N SER A 190 -1.70 9.27 13.85
CA SER A 190 -2.69 8.32 13.36
C SER A 190 -2.42 6.89 13.83
N LYS A 191 -3.38 5.99 13.60
CA LYS A 191 -3.18 4.55 13.84
C LYS A 191 -2.28 3.86 12.81
N THR A 192 -1.93 4.55 11.73
CA THR A 192 -1.38 3.98 10.50
C THR A 192 0.06 3.45 10.68
N CYS A 193 0.35 2.32 10.06
CA CYS A 193 1.71 1.82 9.87
C CYS A 193 2.23 2.24 8.49
N VAL A 194 3.53 2.45 8.34
CA VAL A 194 4.15 2.69 7.03
C VAL A 194 4.66 1.36 6.48
N GLU A 195 4.31 1.03 5.24
CA GLU A 195 4.95 -0.11 4.59
C GLU A 195 6.36 0.24 4.10
N ILE A 196 7.28 -0.71 4.25
CA ILE A 196 8.49 -0.76 3.44
C ILE A 196 8.19 -1.70 2.28
N SER A 197 7.94 -1.13 1.11
CA SER A 197 7.59 -1.86 -0.11
C SER A 197 8.80 -2.12 -0.99
N THR A 198 8.99 -3.39 -1.37
CA THR A 198 10.03 -3.79 -2.32
C THR A 198 9.64 -3.60 -3.78
N ALA A 199 8.37 -3.28 -4.09
CA ALA A 199 7.93 -3.08 -5.47
C ALA A 199 8.72 -1.99 -6.19
N GLY A 200 9.15 -0.94 -5.50
CA GLY A 200 9.92 0.14 -6.12
C GLY A 200 11.22 -0.33 -6.80
N LEU A 201 11.82 -1.46 -6.35
CA LEU A 201 12.96 -2.11 -7.00
C LEU A 201 12.60 -2.70 -8.38
N ARG A 202 11.33 -3.09 -8.58
CA ARG A 202 10.77 -3.63 -9.83
C ARG A 202 10.09 -2.55 -10.68
N LYS A 203 10.00 -1.31 -10.20
CA LYS A 203 9.47 -0.13 -10.93
C LYS A 203 10.63 0.72 -11.49
N PRO A 204 10.35 1.71 -12.36
CA PRO A 204 11.42 2.52 -12.95
C PRO A 204 12.33 3.19 -11.94
N VAL A 205 11.81 3.63 -10.78
CA VAL A 205 12.62 4.25 -9.71
C VAL A 205 13.80 3.38 -9.29
N GLY A 206 13.63 2.06 -9.16
CA GLY A 206 14.70 1.14 -8.76
C GLY A 206 15.16 1.32 -7.31
N GLU A 207 14.29 1.87 -6.46
CA GLU A 207 14.52 2.18 -5.04
C GLU A 207 13.35 1.63 -4.22
N LEU A 208 13.58 1.29 -2.94
CA LEU A 208 12.49 0.95 -2.02
C LEU A 208 11.55 2.16 -1.80
N TYR A 209 10.31 1.85 -1.42
CA TYR A 209 9.40 2.82 -0.80
C TYR A 209 9.34 2.54 0.71
N PRO A 210 9.40 3.53 1.60
CA PRO A 210 9.78 4.92 1.33
C PRO A 210 11.28 5.12 1.06
N ASP A 211 11.64 6.33 0.61
CA ASP A 211 13.02 6.85 0.64
C ASP A 211 13.68 6.70 2.04
N PRO A 212 14.99 6.40 2.13
CA PRO A 212 15.67 6.23 3.42
C PRO A 212 15.59 7.43 4.36
N GLU A 213 15.63 8.66 3.86
CA GLU A 213 15.50 9.85 4.71
C GLU A 213 14.08 9.95 5.27
N LEU A 214 13.06 9.66 4.45
CA LEU A 214 11.67 9.61 4.88
C LEU A 214 11.44 8.51 5.92
N LEU A 215 11.98 7.31 5.70
CA LEU A 215 11.89 6.21 6.66
C LEU A 215 12.56 6.57 8.00
N LYS A 216 13.70 7.25 7.96
CA LYS A 216 14.39 7.72 9.17
C LYS A 216 13.51 8.69 9.96
N MET A 217 12.83 9.61 9.29
CA MET A 217 11.89 10.53 9.93
C MET A 217 10.67 9.81 10.50
N CYS A 218 10.19 8.74 9.85
CA CYS A 218 9.17 7.85 10.43
C CYS A 218 9.65 7.23 11.74
N TYR A 219 10.88 6.71 11.77
CA TYR A 219 11.48 6.09 12.95
C TYR A 219 11.64 7.08 14.11
N GLU A 220 12.14 8.28 13.84
CA GLU A 220 12.35 9.34 14.84
C GLU A 220 11.03 9.81 15.50
N LYS A 221 9.89 9.51 14.87
CA LYS A 221 8.54 9.84 15.35
C LYS A 221 7.74 8.60 15.79
N ASP A 222 8.42 7.49 16.05
CA ASP A 222 7.84 6.23 16.53
C ASP A 222 6.73 5.64 15.62
N ILE A 223 6.76 5.96 14.32
CA ILE A 223 5.78 5.43 13.37
C ILE A 223 6.10 3.95 13.11
N PRO A 224 5.15 3.03 13.32
CA PRO A 224 5.39 1.61 13.15
C PRO A 224 5.45 1.21 11.67
N ILE A 225 6.10 0.09 11.38
CA ILE A 225 6.29 -0.42 10.02
C ILE A 225 5.75 -1.82 9.79
N VAL A 226 5.48 -2.12 8.53
CA VAL A 226 5.29 -3.47 7.98
C VAL A 226 6.23 -3.66 6.79
N LEU A 227 6.55 -4.91 6.45
CA LEU A 227 7.14 -5.24 5.14
C LEU A 227 6.03 -5.65 4.18
N SER A 228 6.17 -5.23 2.93
CA SER A 228 5.24 -5.48 1.84
C SER A 228 6.03 -5.75 0.56
N SER A 229 5.59 -6.70 -0.26
CA SER A 229 6.20 -6.89 -1.59
C SER A 229 5.48 -6.12 -2.69
N ASP A 230 4.18 -5.86 -2.53
CA ASP A 230 3.30 -5.39 -3.61
C ASP A 230 3.39 -6.37 -4.81
N ALA A 231 3.20 -7.66 -4.49
CA ALA A 231 3.28 -8.74 -5.45
C ALA A 231 1.99 -8.84 -6.26
N HIS A 232 2.13 -8.82 -7.58
CA HIS A 232 1.02 -9.04 -8.52
C HIS A 232 1.05 -10.43 -9.17
N VAL A 233 2.11 -11.20 -8.88
CA VAL A 233 2.32 -12.58 -9.31
C VAL A 233 2.98 -13.33 -8.16
N PRO A 234 2.80 -14.67 -8.05
CA PRO A 234 3.34 -15.42 -6.93
C PRO A 234 4.84 -15.21 -6.69
N THR A 235 5.65 -15.15 -7.75
CA THR A 235 7.12 -15.01 -7.64
C THR A 235 7.61 -13.72 -7.00
N ASP A 236 6.74 -12.70 -6.92
CA ASP A 236 7.08 -11.40 -6.33
C ASP A 236 6.87 -11.39 -4.80
N VAL A 237 6.13 -12.36 -4.25
CA VAL A 237 5.86 -12.46 -2.80
C VAL A 237 7.19 -12.54 -2.05
N GLY A 238 7.36 -11.68 -1.04
CA GLY A 238 8.60 -11.60 -0.25
C GLY A 238 9.89 -11.36 -1.07
N ALA A 239 9.80 -10.88 -2.32
CA ALA A 239 10.97 -10.59 -3.14
C ALA A 239 11.77 -9.41 -2.56
N ASP A 240 13.10 -9.53 -2.59
CA ASP A 240 14.06 -8.50 -2.17
C ASP A 240 13.95 -8.03 -0.71
N TYR A 241 13.38 -8.88 0.17
CA TYR A 241 13.19 -8.55 1.59
C TYR A 241 14.50 -8.39 2.36
N ASP A 242 15.61 -8.96 1.89
CA ASP A 242 16.93 -8.69 2.46
C ASP A 242 17.28 -7.19 2.38
N GLN A 243 16.90 -6.50 1.31
CA GLN A 243 17.10 -5.06 1.15
C GLN A 243 16.15 -4.27 2.06
N ALA A 244 14.88 -4.65 2.15
CA ALA A 244 13.91 -4.01 3.04
C ALA A 244 14.30 -4.14 4.52
N VAL A 245 14.74 -5.34 4.94
CA VAL A 245 15.24 -5.60 6.30
C VAL A 245 16.51 -4.79 6.58
N ALA A 246 17.44 -4.71 5.62
CA ALA A 246 18.65 -3.90 5.76
C ALA A 246 18.31 -2.42 5.95
N LEU A 247 17.38 -1.88 5.14
CA LEU A 247 16.93 -0.49 5.25
C LEU A 247 16.27 -0.23 6.61
N ALA A 248 15.32 -1.07 7.03
CA ALA A 248 14.66 -0.96 8.33
C ALA A 248 15.67 -0.94 9.50
N LYS A 249 16.63 -1.87 9.50
CA LYS A 249 17.68 -1.94 10.53
C LYS A 249 18.62 -0.74 10.50
N SER A 250 18.91 -0.20 9.30
CA SER A 250 19.82 0.94 9.16
C SER A 250 19.32 2.22 9.82
N VAL A 251 17.99 2.39 9.89
CA VAL A 251 17.36 3.55 10.55
C VAL A 251 17.01 3.29 12.01
N GLY A 252 17.03 2.02 12.47
CA GLY A 252 16.85 1.65 13.88
C GLY A 252 15.63 0.78 14.19
N TYR A 253 14.82 0.39 13.20
CA TYR A 253 13.70 -0.51 13.44
C TYR A 253 14.19 -1.90 13.87
N SER A 254 13.52 -2.45 14.88
CA SER A 254 13.75 -3.80 15.41
C SER A 254 12.46 -4.64 15.49
N LYS A 255 11.33 -4.06 15.10
CA LYS A 255 10.01 -4.68 15.17
C LYS A 255 9.20 -4.39 13.92
N LEU A 256 8.38 -5.36 13.52
CA LEU A 256 7.31 -5.23 12.54
C LEU A 256 5.96 -5.30 13.23
N MET A 257 4.95 -4.69 12.65
CA MET A 257 3.57 -4.83 13.10
C MET A 257 2.85 -5.93 12.33
N THR A 258 2.03 -6.70 13.04
CA THR A 258 1.15 -7.71 12.47
C THR A 258 -0.30 -7.38 12.82
N PHE A 259 -1.23 -7.76 11.95
CA PHE A 259 -2.67 -7.63 12.14
C PHE A 259 -3.30 -8.99 12.42
N GLU A 260 -4.13 -9.05 13.46
CA GLU A 260 -4.94 -10.22 13.80
C GLU A 260 -6.29 -9.72 14.33
N LYS A 261 -7.39 -9.97 13.61
CA LYS A 261 -8.75 -9.58 14.03
C LYS A 261 -8.88 -8.08 14.36
N GLY A 262 -8.26 -7.22 13.57
CA GLY A 262 -8.26 -5.77 13.77
C GLY A 262 -7.34 -5.29 14.90
N GLU A 263 -6.60 -6.16 15.59
CA GLU A 263 -5.60 -5.79 16.57
C GLU A 263 -4.19 -5.79 15.98
N ARG A 264 -3.41 -4.74 16.31
CA ARG A 264 -2.00 -4.60 15.93
C ARG A 264 -1.09 -5.17 17.01
N LYS A 265 -0.21 -6.12 16.65
CA LYS A 265 0.77 -6.73 17.55
C LYS A 265 2.20 -6.62 16.99
N PRO A 266 3.20 -6.30 17.81
CA PRO A 266 4.58 -6.28 17.34
C PRO A 266 5.23 -7.68 17.30
N ILE A 267 6.04 -7.95 16.29
CA ILE A 267 6.98 -9.07 16.21
C ILE A 267 8.40 -8.55 16.00
N ASN A 268 9.42 -9.33 16.34
CA ASN A 268 10.82 -8.95 16.10
C ASN A 268 11.16 -9.05 14.61
N LEU A 269 11.94 -8.07 14.12
CA LEU A 269 12.48 -8.02 12.76
C LEU A 269 13.73 -8.89 12.57
#